data_AF-A0A9E4CBZ8-F1
#
_entry.id   AF-A0A9E4CBZ8-F1
#
_cell.length_a   1.000
_cell.length_b   1.000
_cell.length_c   1.000
_cell.angle_alpha   90.00
_cell.angle_beta   90.00
_cell.angle_gamma   90.00
#
_symmetry.space_group_name_H-M   'P 1'
#
loop_
_entity.id
_entity.type
_entity.pdbx_description
1 polymer ?
#
loop_
_entity_poly.entity_id
_entity_poly.type
_entity_poly.pdbx_seq_one_letter_code
_entity_poly.pdbx_strand_id
1 'polypeptide(L)'
;MYAARILLITVGLMLFLPVWGFATMASWATPMFLWEEGRLSYLFIASMQAAIGAAMIWIGITKAWHMIVAGAINLFVMLSGIALFLLSGALQTPPNFSMSPKIWVYGTICIVFALFNLWLVFWARRFPETDRRPMPMGLRFAFAIFVFALVTVGIAMIAKVEGIFPWPLKPETSVVFGWMFLGDAFYFLFALLQPRWGNASTQLWSFLAYDAVLIGPFLQRLQILTASNTEQYWTWRYSLVVYIGVLLFSAAVAIYYLFLNGTTRIGSRPMAG
;
A
#
# COMPACT_ATOMS: atom_id res chain seq x y z
N MET A 1 -18.05 1.79 -20.62
CA MET A 1 -17.83 1.53 -19.18
C MET A 1 -17.76 0.04 -18.80
N TYR A 2 -18.45 -0.87 -19.51
CA TYR A 2 -18.30 -2.32 -19.27
C TYR A 2 -16.85 -2.83 -19.45
N ALA A 3 -16.14 -2.38 -20.47
CA ALA A 3 -14.74 -2.75 -20.69
C ALA A 3 -13.84 -2.35 -19.50
N ALA A 4 -13.99 -1.12 -18.97
CA ALA A 4 -13.24 -0.66 -17.80
C ALA A 4 -13.52 -1.51 -16.54
N ARG A 5 -14.76 -1.96 -16.37
CA ARG A 5 -15.15 -2.87 -15.28
C ARG A 5 -14.41 -4.19 -15.38
N ILE A 6 -14.50 -4.83 -16.54
CA ILE A 6 -13.85 -6.12 -16.79
C ILE A 6 -12.34 -5.96 -16.60
N LEU A 7 -11.76 -4.89 -17.14
CA LEU A 7 -10.34 -4.59 -16.99
C LEU A 7 -9.91 -4.48 -15.51
N LEU A 8 -10.60 -3.68 -14.70
CA LEU A 8 -10.23 -3.53 -13.28
C LEU A 8 -10.32 -4.85 -12.51
N ILE A 9 -11.37 -5.64 -12.73
CA ILE A 9 -11.55 -6.93 -12.07
C ILE A 9 -10.47 -7.92 -12.54
N THR A 10 -10.25 -8.03 -13.85
CA THR A 10 -9.27 -8.95 -14.42
C THR A 10 -7.86 -8.58 -13.99
N VAL A 11 -7.45 -7.30 -14.09
CA VAL A 11 -6.13 -6.88 -13.63
C VAL A 11 -5.99 -7.04 -12.12
N GLY A 12 -7.02 -6.70 -11.35
CA GLY A 12 -7.02 -6.90 -9.90
C GLY A 12 -6.85 -8.37 -9.50
N LEU A 13 -7.47 -9.31 -10.23
CA LEU A 13 -7.26 -10.75 -10.06
C LEU A 13 -5.86 -11.19 -10.49
N MET A 14 -5.36 -10.67 -11.62
CA MET A 14 -4.00 -10.98 -12.09
C MET A 14 -2.93 -10.53 -11.11
N LEU A 15 -3.14 -9.45 -10.35
CA LEU A 15 -2.22 -9.01 -9.30
C LEU A 15 -2.05 -10.02 -8.15
N PHE A 16 -2.95 -10.98 -7.96
CA PHE A 16 -2.74 -12.04 -6.98
C PHE A 16 -1.70 -13.08 -7.40
N LEU A 17 -1.36 -13.15 -8.70
CA LEU A 17 -0.27 -14.01 -9.16
C LEU A 17 1.09 -13.57 -8.59
N PRO A 18 1.53 -12.31 -8.74
CA PRO A 18 2.76 -11.86 -8.09
C PRO A 18 2.65 -11.82 -6.55
N VAL A 19 1.47 -11.61 -5.96
CA VAL A 19 1.29 -11.79 -4.49
C VAL A 19 1.73 -13.19 -4.07
N TRP A 20 1.23 -14.22 -4.74
CA TRP A 20 1.62 -15.60 -4.48
C TRP A 20 3.11 -15.84 -4.77
N GLY A 21 3.62 -15.32 -5.90
CA GLY A 21 5.02 -15.46 -6.30
C GLY A 21 5.99 -14.86 -5.27
N PHE A 22 5.73 -13.64 -4.79
CA PHE A 22 6.55 -12.99 -3.77
C PHE A 22 6.40 -13.67 -2.40
N ALA A 23 5.19 -14.07 -2.01
CA ALA A 23 4.95 -14.75 -0.73
C ALA A 23 5.66 -16.11 -0.64
N THR A 24 5.81 -16.81 -1.77
CA THR A 24 6.50 -18.10 -1.88
C THR A 24 7.97 -17.97 -2.31
N MET A 25 8.46 -16.75 -2.54
CA MET A 25 9.81 -16.48 -3.08
C MET A 25 10.09 -17.24 -4.39
N ALA A 26 9.09 -17.34 -5.26
CA ALA A 26 9.25 -18.01 -6.55
C ALA A 26 10.33 -17.32 -7.41
N SER A 27 11.15 -18.13 -8.10
CA SER A 27 12.31 -17.65 -8.87
C SER A 27 11.97 -16.73 -10.03
N TRP A 28 10.73 -16.74 -10.52
CA TRP A 28 10.24 -15.81 -11.54
C TRP A 28 9.76 -14.48 -10.95
N ALA A 29 9.38 -14.45 -9.66
CA ALA A 29 8.79 -13.29 -9.02
C ALA A 29 9.84 -12.40 -8.35
N THR A 30 10.80 -12.99 -7.63
CA THR A 30 11.85 -12.22 -6.94
C THR A 30 12.66 -11.31 -7.87
N PRO A 31 12.94 -11.64 -9.15
CA PRO A 31 13.64 -10.75 -10.07
C PRO A 31 12.79 -9.59 -10.60
N MET A 32 11.47 -9.58 -10.36
CA MET A 32 10.60 -8.47 -10.74
C MET A 32 10.84 -7.24 -9.85
N PHE A 33 11.33 -7.44 -8.62
CA PHE A 33 11.78 -6.35 -7.77
C PHE A 33 13.23 -5.98 -8.11
N LEU A 34 13.55 -4.69 -8.09
CA LEU A 34 14.83 -4.18 -8.59
C LEU A 34 16.03 -4.72 -7.79
N TRP A 35 15.85 -4.98 -6.49
CA TRP A 35 16.90 -5.51 -5.62
C TRP A 35 16.55 -6.89 -5.08
N GLU A 36 17.56 -7.74 -4.92
CA GLU A 36 17.39 -8.98 -4.17
C GLU A 36 17.22 -8.68 -2.68
N GLU A 37 16.20 -9.25 -2.09
CA GLU A 37 15.77 -8.90 -0.73
C GLU A 37 15.43 -10.14 0.10
N GLY A 38 15.27 -9.94 1.41
CA GLY A 38 14.82 -10.99 2.31
C GLY A 38 13.34 -11.34 2.13
N ARG A 39 12.94 -12.52 2.63
CA ARG A 39 11.55 -13.00 2.59
C ARG A 39 10.51 -11.99 3.10
N LEU A 40 10.83 -11.25 4.18
CA LEU A 40 9.91 -10.29 4.78
C LEU A 40 9.67 -9.06 3.90
N SER A 41 10.70 -8.58 3.19
CA SER A 41 10.57 -7.52 2.19
C SER A 41 9.68 -7.98 1.03
N TYR A 42 9.84 -9.22 0.55
CA TYR A 42 8.94 -9.76 -0.49
C TYR A 42 7.51 -9.95 0.00
N LEU A 43 7.30 -10.39 1.24
CA LEU A 43 5.97 -10.46 1.83
C LEU A 43 5.30 -9.08 1.95
N PHE A 44 6.06 -8.04 2.29
CA PHE A 44 5.59 -6.66 2.27
C PHE A 44 5.19 -6.20 0.85
N ILE A 45 6.02 -6.49 -0.15
CA ILE A 45 5.69 -6.21 -1.56
C ILE A 45 4.43 -6.99 -2.01
N ALA A 46 4.28 -8.23 -1.54
CA ALA A 46 3.10 -9.05 -1.80
C ALA A 46 1.85 -8.43 -1.15
N SER A 47 1.92 -7.96 0.09
CA SER A 47 0.77 -7.37 0.76
C SER A 47 0.32 -6.06 0.09
N MET A 48 1.27 -5.23 -0.38
CA MET A 48 0.95 -4.03 -1.16
C MET A 48 0.21 -4.36 -2.45
N GLN A 49 0.63 -5.41 -3.17
CA GLN A 49 -0.06 -5.85 -4.39
C GLN A 49 -1.44 -6.44 -4.10
N ALA A 50 -1.61 -7.16 -3.00
CA ALA A 50 -2.91 -7.65 -2.55
C ALA A 50 -3.86 -6.48 -2.25
N ALA A 51 -3.35 -5.43 -1.61
CA ALA A 51 -4.10 -4.21 -1.31
C ALA A 51 -4.61 -3.49 -2.57
N ILE A 52 -3.73 -3.36 -3.58
CA ILE A 52 -4.06 -2.77 -4.88
C ILE A 52 -5.07 -3.65 -5.62
N GLY A 53 -4.84 -4.96 -5.67
CA GLY A 53 -5.73 -5.92 -6.32
C GLY A 53 -7.14 -5.89 -5.74
N ALA A 54 -7.25 -5.88 -4.41
CA ALA A 54 -8.53 -5.78 -3.72
C ALA A 54 -9.27 -4.47 -4.01
N ALA A 55 -8.57 -3.33 -4.01
CA ALA A 55 -9.16 -2.04 -4.39
C ALA A 55 -9.68 -2.06 -5.83
N MET A 56 -8.89 -2.54 -6.79
CA MET A 56 -9.28 -2.61 -8.20
C MET A 56 -10.53 -3.47 -8.40
N ILE A 57 -10.56 -4.66 -7.78
CA ILE A 57 -11.72 -5.55 -7.81
C ILE A 57 -12.94 -4.84 -7.24
N TRP A 58 -12.82 -4.20 -6.08
CA TRP A 58 -13.92 -3.51 -5.43
C TRP A 58 -14.49 -2.35 -6.26
N ILE A 59 -13.61 -1.51 -6.83
CA ILE A 59 -14.00 -0.42 -7.73
C ILE A 59 -14.73 -0.99 -8.96
N GLY A 60 -14.22 -2.08 -9.55
CA GLY A 60 -14.86 -2.74 -10.67
C GLY A 60 -16.23 -3.34 -10.34
N ILE A 61 -16.40 -3.93 -9.16
CA ILE A 61 -17.68 -4.48 -8.69
C ILE A 61 -18.70 -3.36 -8.49
N THR A 62 -18.32 -2.29 -7.79
CA THR A 62 -19.21 -1.17 -7.44
C THR A 62 -19.46 -0.19 -8.58
N LYS A 63 -18.62 -0.21 -9.63
CA LYS A 63 -18.63 0.75 -10.75
C LYS A 63 -18.42 2.21 -10.30
N ALA A 64 -17.79 2.39 -9.14
CA ALA A 64 -17.57 3.70 -8.53
C ALA A 64 -16.25 4.31 -9.01
N TRP A 65 -16.22 4.75 -10.27
CA TRP A 65 -14.98 5.20 -10.95
C TRP A 65 -14.28 6.36 -10.25
N HIS A 66 -15.01 7.22 -9.54
CA HIS A 66 -14.43 8.31 -8.74
C HIS A 66 -13.45 7.80 -7.67
N MET A 67 -13.64 6.57 -7.16
CA MET A 67 -12.75 5.96 -6.17
C MET A 67 -11.34 5.69 -6.72
N ILE A 68 -11.16 5.65 -8.05
CA ILE A 68 -9.84 5.51 -8.69
C ILE A 68 -8.93 6.69 -8.33
N VAL A 69 -9.48 7.88 -8.08
CA VAL A 69 -8.69 9.10 -7.80
C VAL A 69 -7.72 8.87 -6.65
N ALA A 70 -8.21 8.29 -5.54
CA ALA A 70 -7.40 8.09 -4.36
C ALA A 70 -6.23 7.11 -4.64
N GLY A 71 -6.52 5.98 -5.28
CA GLY A 71 -5.48 4.99 -5.64
C GLY A 71 -4.49 5.52 -6.68
N ALA A 72 -4.96 6.35 -7.62
CA ALA A 72 -4.10 6.98 -8.61
C ALA A 72 -3.17 8.04 -7.98
N ILE A 73 -3.64 8.83 -7.01
CA ILE A 73 -2.78 9.75 -6.25
C ILE A 73 -1.68 8.99 -5.50
N ASN A 74 -2.05 7.89 -4.83
CA ASN A 74 -1.09 7.02 -4.14
C ASN A 74 0.03 6.58 -5.09
N LEU A 75 -0.34 5.91 -6.19
CA LEU A 75 0.63 5.40 -7.16
C LEU A 75 1.43 6.53 -7.82
N PHE A 76 0.82 7.69 -8.08
CA PHE A 76 1.54 8.85 -8.61
C PHE A 76 2.65 9.32 -7.64
N VAL A 77 2.33 9.50 -6.35
CA VAL A 77 3.31 9.94 -5.33
C VAL A 77 4.40 8.90 -5.17
N MET A 78 4.03 7.63 -5.00
CA MET A 78 4.96 6.53 -4.84
C MET A 78 5.92 6.41 -6.03
N LEU A 79 5.39 6.33 -7.25
CA LEU A 79 6.19 6.10 -8.46
C LEU A 79 7.02 7.32 -8.84
N SER A 80 6.52 8.53 -8.63
CA SER A 80 7.30 9.75 -8.85
C SER A 80 8.47 9.83 -7.88
N GLY A 81 8.24 9.52 -6.59
CA GLY A 81 9.28 9.47 -5.58
C GLY A 81 10.37 8.43 -5.88
N ILE A 82 9.96 7.22 -6.26
CA ILE A 82 10.88 6.16 -6.69
C ILE A 82 11.66 6.59 -7.95
N ALA A 83 10.98 7.16 -8.96
CA ALA A 83 11.64 7.64 -10.17
C ALA A 83 12.69 8.73 -9.85
N LEU A 84 12.34 9.71 -9.02
CA LEU A 84 13.26 10.76 -8.58
C LEU A 84 14.45 10.19 -7.81
N PHE A 85 14.23 9.21 -6.93
CA PHE A 85 15.31 8.51 -6.24
C PHE A 85 16.24 7.79 -7.22
N LEU A 86 15.71 7.02 -8.16
CA LEU A 86 16.52 6.28 -9.13
C LEU A 86 17.28 7.22 -10.09
N LEU A 87 16.66 8.31 -10.53
CA LEU A 87 17.30 9.32 -11.38
C LEU A 87 18.34 10.15 -10.61
N SER A 88 18.07 10.53 -9.37
CA SER A 88 19.05 11.25 -8.55
C SER A 88 20.25 10.37 -8.21
N GLY A 89 20.04 9.08 -7.92
CA GLY A 89 21.12 8.10 -7.76
C GLY A 89 21.92 7.88 -9.06
N ALA A 90 21.26 7.96 -10.21
CA ALA A 90 21.94 7.95 -11.50
C ALA A 90 22.78 9.22 -11.72
N LEU A 91 22.35 10.38 -11.21
CA LEU A 91 23.10 11.64 -11.35
C LEU A 91 24.23 11.80 -10.31
N GLN A 92 24.18 11.08 -9.19
CA GLN A 92 25.19 11.16 -8.13
C GLN A 92 26.31 10.14 -8.35
N THR A 93 27.49 10.65 -8.69
CA THR A 93 28.72 9.86 -8.85
C THR A 93 29.32 9.57 -7.48
N PRO A 94 29.14 8.34 -6.95
CA PRO A 94 30.32 7.53 -6.67
C PRO A 94 30.24 6.11 -7.31
N PRO A 95 31.36 5.38 -7.40
CA PRO A 95 31.55 4.22 -8.29
C PRO A 95 30.71 2.97 -7.96
N ASN A 96 30.01 2.96 -6.82
CA ASN A 96 29.35 1.75 -6.30
C ASN A 96 27.91 1.62 -6.77
N PHE A 97 27.28 2.70 -7.25
CA PHE A 97 26.01 2.65 -7.95
C PHE A 97 26.31 2.48 -9.45
N SER A 98 26.95 1.37 -9.81
CA SER A 98 27.18 1.05 -11.22
C SER A 98 25.82 1.04 -11.92
N MET A 99 25.63 2.01 -12.83
CA MET A 99 24.41 2.21 -13.62
C MET A 99 24.10 0.94 -14.43
N SER A 100 23.39 0.00 -13.81
CA SER A 100 22.90 -1.15 -14.56
C SER A 100 21.77 -0.68 -15.49
N PRO A 101 21.68 -1.19 -16.72
CA PRO A 101 20.55 -0.91 -17.63
C PRO A 101 19.19 -1.15 -16.98
N LYS A 102 19.11 -2.04 -15.99
CA LYS A 102 17.90 -2.33 -15.20
C LYS A 102 17.36 -1.09 -14.48
N ILE A 103 18.22 -0.23 -13.92
CA ILE A 103 17.80 0.96 -13.16
C ILE A 103 17.13 1.97 -14.08
N TRP A 104 17.68 2.19 -15.28
CA TRP A 104 17.07 3.06 -16.29
C TRP A 104 15.71 2.55 -16.73
N VAL A 105 15.62 1.27 -17.06
CA VAL A 105 14.35 0.64 -17.45
C VAL A 105 13.31 0.79 -16.33
N TYR A 106 13.69 0.49 -15.08
CA TYR A 106 12.79 0.59 -13.94
C TYR A 106 12.35 2.05 -13.68
N GLY A 107 13.29 3.00 -13.73
CA GLY A 107 13.00 4.43 -13.59
C GLY A 107 12.06 4.95 -14.69
N THR A 108 12.29 4.57 -15.95
CA THR A 108 11.40 4.92 -17.06
C THR A 108 10.01 4.33 -16.87
N ILE A 109 9.90 3.07 -16.46
CA ILE A 109 8.60 2.45 -16.12
C ILE A 109 7.90 3.26 -15.03
N CYS A 110 8.59 3.62 -13.94
CA CYS A 110 8.02 4.44 -12.88
C CYS A 110 7.50 5.79 -13.39
N ILE A 111 8.24 6.49 -14.25
CA ILE A 111 7.81 7.78 -14.84
C ILE A 111 6.55 7.59 -15.69
N VAL A 112 6.55 6.61 -16.59
CA VAL A 112 5.40 6.35 -17.48
C VAL A 112 4.16 6.03 -16.66
N PHE A 113 4.28 5.16 -15.65
CA PHE A 113 3.15 4.82 -14.79
C PHE A 113 2.74 5.99 -13.87
N ALA A 114 3.66 6.84 -13.41
CA ALA A 114 3.32 8.05 -12.68
C ALA A 114 2.47 8.99 -13.53
N LEU A 115 2.90 9.27 -14.78
CA LEU A 115 2.14 10.10 -15.71
C LEU A 115 0.78 9.50 -16.07
N PHE A 116 0.72 8.17 -16.24
CA PHE A 116 -0.54 7.46 -16.45
C PHE A 116 -1.49 7.60 -15.25
N ASN A 117 -0.98 7.49 -14.02
CA ASN A 117 -1.79 7.70 -12.81
C ASN A 117 -2.24 9.15 -12.66
N LEU A 118 -1.40 10.12 -13.00
CA LEU A 118 -1.82 11.53 -13.05
C LEU A 118 -2.96 11.74 -14.06
N TRP A 119 -2.88 11.12 -15.24
CA TRP A 119 -3.99 11.12 -16.20
C TRP A 119 -5.25 10.45 -15.62
N LEU A 120 -5.12 9.32 -14.92
CA LEU A 120 -6.24 8.64 -14.25
C LEU A 120 -6.92 9.53 -13.21
N VAL A 121 -6.18 10.35 -12.46
CA VAL A 121 -6.75 11.32 -11.51
C VAL A 121 -7.71 12.27 -12.24
N PHE A 122 -7.28 12.86 -13.36
CA PHE A 122 -8.12 13.78 -14.12
C PHE A 122 -9.29 13.09 -14.82
N TRP A 123 -9.08 11.87 -15.32
CA TRP A 123 -10.13 11.08 -15.96
C TRP A 123 -11.20 10.64 -14.97
N ALA A 124 -10.81 10.11 -13.81
CA ALA A 124 -11.72 9.58 -12.79
C ALA A 124 -12.57 10.68 -12.13
N ARG A 125 -12.05 11.91 -12.02
CA ARG A 125 -12.80 13.09 -11.51
C ARG A 125 -14.01 13.48 -12.35
N ARG A 126 -14.11 13.00 -13.60
CA ARG A 126 -15.27 13.26 -14.47
C ARG A 126 -16.52 12.48 -14.05
N PHE A 127 -16.38 11.45 -13.22
CA PHE A 127 -17.50 10.62 -12.78
C PHE A 127 -18.04 11.11 -11.43
N PRO A 128 -19.36 11.31 -11.30
CA PRO A 128 -19.96 11.74 -10.05
C PRO A 128 -19.88 10.64 -8.99
N GLU A 129 -19.86 11.07 -7.73
CA GLU A 129 -19.99 10.17 -6.59
C GLU A 129 -21.43 9.69 -6.43
N THR A 130 -21.63 8.37 -6.52
CA THR A 130 -22.94 7.74 -6.38
C THR A 130 -23.35 7.58 -4.91
N ASP A 131 -22.39 7.33 -4.02
CA ASP A 131 -22.65 7.07 -2.60
C ASP A 131 -22.33 8.31 -1.75
N ARG A 132 -23.37 9.03 -1.34
CA ARG A 132 -23.22 10.29 -0.58
C ARG A 132 -23.04 10.09 0.92
N ARG A 133 -23.07 8.85 1.43
CA ARG A 133 -22.98 8.59 2.87
C ARG A 133 -21.70 9.20 3.44
N PRO A 134 -21.79 9.94 4.56
CA PRO A 134 -20.61 10.51 5.18
C PRO A 134 -19.73 9.41 5.77
N MET A 135 -18.42 9.61 5.74
CA MET A 135 -17.50 8.75 6.48
C MET A 135 -17.76 8.92 7.99
N PRO A 136 -17.97 7.82 8.76
CA PRO A 136 -18.17 7.88 10.21
C PRO A 136 -17.00 8.56 10.94
N MET A 137 -17.28 9.26 12.03
CA MET A 137 -16.27 10.04 12.76
C MET A 137 -15.12 9.16 13.30
N GLY A 138 -15.44 7.98 13.85
CA GLY A 138 -14.42 7.05 14.34
C GLY A 138 -13.47 6.57 13.23
N LEU A 139 -13.99 6.39 12.01
CA LEU A 139 -13.18 6.02 10.85
C LEU A 139 -12.27 7.17 10.40
N ARG A 140 -12.77 8.42 10.44
CA ARG A 140 -11.94 9.61 10.16
C ARG A 140 -10.76 9.70 11.14
N PHE A 141 -11.01 9.46 12.43
CA PHE A 141 -9.95 9.49 13.43
C PHE A 141 -8.91 8.39 13.18
N ALA A 142 -9.37 7.16 12.88
CA ALA A 142 -8.48 6.07 12.51
C ALA A 142 -7.62 6.42 11.28
N PHE A 143 -8.23 6.98 10.22
CA PHE A 143 -7.51 7.40 9.03
C PHE A 143 -6.50 8.52 9.31
N ALA A 144 -6.82 9.48 10.18
CA ALA A 144 -5.86 10.51 10.60
C ALA A 144 -4.64 9.90 11.31
N ILE A 145 -4.85 8.92 12.19
CA ILE A 145 -3.76 8.18 12.84
C ILE A 145 -2.92 7.45 11.79
N PHE A 146 -3.55 6.75 10.84
CA PHE A 146 -2.82 6.06 9.77
C PHE A 146 -2.01 7.02 8.92
N VAL A 147 -2.58 8.14 8.48
CA VAL A 147 -1.84 9.17 7.72
C VAL A 147 -0.62 9.64 8.51
N PHE A 148 -0.79 9.98 9.78
CA PHE A 148 0.33 10.44 10.62
C PHE A 148 1.43 9.38 10.76
N ALA A 149 1.05 8.12 11.02
CA ALA A 149 1.99 7.02 11.13
C ALA A 149 2.73 6.76 9.80
N LEU A 150 2.00 6.70 8.68
CA LEU A 150 2.56 6.45 7.35
C LEU A 150 3.51 7.56 6.90
N VAL A 151 3.18 8.83 7.15
CA VAL A 151 4.08 9.96 6.86
C VAL A 151 5.34 9.88 7.70
N THR A 152 5.20 9.66 9.01
CA THR A 152 6.34 9.61 9.94
C THR A 152 7.29 8.46 9.58
N VAL A 153 6.75 7.25 9.39
CA VAL A 153 7.51 6.07 8.98
C VAL A 153 8.11 6.27 7.59
N GLY A 154 7.33 6.75 6.62
CA GLY A 154 7.79 6.99 5.26
C GLY A 154 8.97 7.97 5.18
N ILE A 155 8.90 9.10 5.90
CA ILE A 155 10.00 10.07 5.97
C ILE A 155 11.22 9.47 6.66
N ALA A 156 11.05 8.79 7.80
CA ALA A 156 12.15 8.14 8.51
C ALA A 156 12.88 7.12 7.62
N MET A 157 12.13 6.37 6.82
CA MET A 157 12.68 5.40 5.88
C MET A 157 13.41 6.02 4.68
N ILE A 158 12.89 7.11 4.13
CA ILE A 158 13.58 7.89 3.09
C ILE A 158 14.88 8.48 3.66
N ALA A 159 14.87 8.90 4.92
CA ALA A 159 16.05 9.33 5.66
C ALA A 159 16.97 8.17 6.10
N LYS A 160 16.63 6.91 5.75
CA LYS A 160 17.39 5.69 6.04
C LYS A 160 17.61 5.44 7.54
N VAL A 161 16.66 5.86 8.38
CA VAL A 161 16.67 5.56 9.81
C VAL A 161 16.50 4.05 10.01
N GLU A 162 17.43 3.44 10.74
CA GLU A 162 17.40 2.01 11.04
C GLU A 162 16.37 1.67 12.13
N GLY A 163 15.99 0.38 12.23
CA GLY A 163 15.09 -0.11 13.29
C GLY A 163 13.60 0.15 13.07
N ILE A 164 13.23 0.87 12.00
CA ILE A 164 11.82 1.10 11.62
C ILE A 164 11.12 -0.20 11.26
N PHE A 165 11.76 -1.05 10.46
CA PHE A 165 11.28 -2.41 10.16
C PHE A 165 11.86 -3.42 11.17
N PRO A 166 11.11 -4.50 11.52
CA PRO A 166 11.60 -5.57 12.38
C PRO A 166 12.56 -6.56 11.69
N TRP A 167 13.19 -6.13 10.60
CA TRP A 167 14.21 -6.84 9.85
C TRP A 167 15.13 -5.84 9.14
N PRO A 168 16.37 -6.22 8.78
CA PRO A 168 17.29 -5.32 8.11
C PRO A 168 16.85 -5.07 6.67
N LEU A 169 16.97 -3.82 6.22
CA LEU A 169 16.71 -3.41 4.85
C LEU A 169 17.97 -2.83 4.24
N LYS A 170 18.14 -3.04 2.93
CA LYS A 170 19.13 -2.29 2.17
C LYS A 170 18.76 -0.80 2.15
N PRO A 171 19.74 0.12 2.13
CA PRO A 171 19.47 1.56 2.10
C PRO A 171 18.56 1.99 0.94
N GLU A 172 18.69 1.36 -0.22
CA GLU A 172 17.90 1.65 -1.42
C GLU A 172 16.45 1.18 -1.27
N THR A 173 16.28 -0.06 -0.78
CA THR A 173 14.96 -0.64 -0.48
C THR A 173 14.24 0.17 0.59
N SER A 174 14.96 0.69 1.59
CA SER A 174 14.39 1.59 2.60
C SER A 174 13.76 2.83 1.96
N VAL A 175 14.47 3.50 1.04
CA VAL A 175 13.93 4.69 0.36
C VAL A 175 12.71 4.34 -0.48
N VAL A 176 12.74 3.22 -1.21
CA VAL A 176 11.59 2.78 -2.01
C VAL A 176 10.38 2.47 -1.15
N PHE A 177 10.53 1.70 -0.07
CA PHE A 177 9.44 1.42 0.87
C PHE A 177 8.93 2.70 1.55
N GLY A 178 9.82 3.65 1.84
CA GLY A 178 9.42 4.96 2.35
C GLY A 178 8.50 5.72 1.39
N TRP A 179 8.79 5.70 0.09
CA TRP A 179 7.89 6.26 -0.93
C TRP A 179 6.59 5.47 -1.10
N MET A 180 6.59 4.15 -0.88
CA MET A 180 5.34 3.36 -0.83
C MET A 180 4.46 3.81 0.34
N PHE A 181 5.03 3.97 1.54
CA PHE A 181 4.30 4.50 2.70
C PHE A 181 3.79 5.92 2.49
N LEU A 182 4.58 6.80 1.85
CA LEU A 182 4.10 8.15 1.51
C LEU A 182 2.95 8.10 0.49
N GLY A 183 3.02 7.23 -0.52
CA GLY A 183 1.89 7.02 -1.43
C GLY A 183 0.61 6.62 -0.69
N ASP A 184 0.72 5.64 0.21
CA ASP A 184 -0.41 5.21 1.04
C ASP A 184 -0.91 6.32 1.97
N ALA A 185 -0.03 7.15 2.53
CA ALA A 185 -0.44 8.30 3.33
C ALA A 185 -1.34 9.25 2.51
N PHE A 186 -0.98 9.51 1.25
CA PHE A 186 -1.81 10.32 0.35
C PHE A 186 -3.12 9.63 -0.02
N TYR A 187 -3.13 8.29 -0.07
CA TYR A 187 -4.36 7.51 -0.25
C TYR A 187 -5.37 7.86 0.86
N PHE A 188 -4.98 7.68 2.12
CA PHE A 188 -5.84 7.96 3.28
C PHE A 188 -6.14 9.44 3.46
N LEU A 189 -5.16 10.31 3.20
CA LEU A 189 -5.33 11.76 3.26
C LEU A 189 -6.43 12.22 2.30
N PHE A 190 -6.48 11.68 1.09
CA PHE A 190 -7.55 12.00 0.15
C PHE A 190 -8.94 11.69 0.73
N ALA A 191 -9.11 10.55 1.39
CA ALA A 191 -10.38 10.19 2.02
C ALA A 191 -10.71 11.06 3.24
N LEU A 192 -9.71 11.62 3.94
CA LEU A 192 -9.94 12.63 4.99
C LEU A 192 -10.39 13.98 4.42
N LEU A 193 -9.78 14.41 3.31
CA LEU A 193 -10.13 15.65 2.62
C LEU A 193 -11.50 15.56 1.94
N GLN A 194 -11.90 14.37 1.53
CA GLN A 194 -13.22 14.08 0.96
C GLN A 194 -13.91 12.95 1.74
N PRO A 195 -14.43 13.25 2.96
CA PRO A 195 -14.85 12.26 3.94
C PRO A 195 -16.19 11.61 3.61
N ARG A 196 -16.17 10.79 2.58
CA ARG A 196 -17.29 10.03 2.04
C ARG A 196 -17.04 8.54 2.16
N TRP A 197 -18.10 7.78 2.35
CA TRP A 197 -18.03 6.33 2.48
C TRP A 197 -17.44 5.67 1.24
N GLY A 198 -17.73 6.19 0.05
CA GLY A 198 -17.19 5.65 -1.19
C GLY A 198 -15.66 5.60 -1.18
N ASN A 199 -15.03 6.72 -0.85
CA ASN A 199 -13.57 6.83 -0.70
C ASN A 199 -13.00 5.93 0.40
N ALA A 200 -13.73 5.79 1.52
CA ALA A 200 -13.29 4.96 2.64
C ALA A 200 -13.36 3.45 2.34
N SER A 201 -14.44 3.00 1.71
CA SER A 201 -14.72 1.57 1.52
C SER A 201 -13.63 0.84 0.74
N THR A 202 -13.10 1.47 -0.32
CA THR A 202 -12.00 0.91 -1.12
C THR A 202 -10.72 0.77 -0.30
N GLN A 203 -10.43 1.75 0.54
CA GLN A 203 -9.26 1.74 1.42
C GLN A 203 -9.34 0.66 2.48
N LEU A 204 -10.53 0.42 3.03
CA LEU A 204 -10.77 -0.67 3.98
C LEU A 204 -10.58 -2.06 3.33
N TRP A 205 -10.98 -2.22 2.07
CA TRP A 205 -10.69 -3.45 1.31
C TRP A 205 -9.19 -3.63 1.06
N SER A 206 -8.48 -2.54 0.76
CA SER A 206 -7.01 -2.56 0.67
C SER A 206 -6.37 -3.00 1.98
N PHE A 207 -6.79 -2.43 3.13
CA PHE A 207 -6.30 -2.84 4.45
C PHE A 207 -6.53 -4.31 4.70
N LEU A 208 -7.75 -4.80 4.50
CA LEU A 208 -8.07 -6.19 4.80
C LEU A 208 -7.22 -7.18 3.99
N ALA A 209 -6.98 -6.89 2.71
CA ALA A 209 -6.12 -7.71 1.86
C ALA A 209 -4.64 -7.61 2.24
N TYR A 210 -4.15 -6.40 2.57
CA TYR A 210 -2.80 -6.17 3.05
C TYR A 210 -2.53 -6.93 4.36
N ASP A 211 -3.42 -6.76 5.35
CA ASP A 211 -3.32 -7.34 6.68
C ASP A 211 -3.39 -8.87 6.63
N ALA A 212 -4.26 -9.42 5.78
CA ALA A 212 -4.40 -10.87 5.60
C ALA A 212 -3.11 -11.53 5.12
N VAL A 213 -2.29 -10.85 4.31
CA VAL A 213 -1.01 -11.37 3.83
C VAL A 213 0.07 -11.32 4.92
N LEU A 214 0.06 -10.31 5.80
CA LEU A 214 1.14 -10.08 6.76
C LEU A 214 0.93 -10.68 8.15
N ILE A 215 -0.30 -10.75 8.65
CA ILE A 215 -0.58 -11.16 10.04
C ILE A 215 0.03 -12.54 10.34
N GLY A 216 -0.22 -13.55 9.50
CA GLY A 216 0.29 -14.90 9.70
C GLY A 216 1.83 -14.95 9.75
N PRO A 217 2.54 -14.50 8.71
CA PRO A 217 4.00 -14.46 8.70
C PRO A 217 4.62 -13.65 9.85
N PHE A 218 3.99 -12.56 10.28
CA PHE A 218 4.50 -11.73 11.37
C PHE A 218 4.32 -12.40 12.73
N LEU A 219 3.21 -13.10 12.97
CA LEU A 219 3.03 -13.92 14.17
C LEU A 219 4.08 -15.03 14.25
N GLN A 220 4.38 -15.69 13.11
CA GLN A 220 5.46 -16.68 13.06
C GLN A 220 6.83 -16.05 13.35
N ARG A 221 7.11 -14.86 12.79
CA ARG A 221 8.35 -14.13 13.06
C ARG A 221 8.46 -13.73 14.53
N LEU A 222 7.36 -13.35 15.18
CA LEU A 222 7.34 -12.99 16.60
C LEU A 222 7.72 -14.18 17.48
N GLN A 223 7.26 -15.39 17.16
CA GLN A 223 7.64 -16.62 17.87
C GLN A 223 9.15 -16.87 17.76
N ILE A 224 9.71 -16.77 16.56
CA ILE A 224 11.15 -16.94 16.31
C ILE A 224 11.95 -15.89 17.09
N LEU A 225 11.53 -14.63 17.01
CA LEU A 225 12.23 -13.55 17.69
C LEU A 225 12.19 -13.74 19.21
N THR A 226 11.04 -14.12 19.78
CA THR A 226 10.84 -14.34 21.24
C THR A 226 11.73 -15.45 21.80
N ALA A 227 12.12 -16.43 20.98
CA ALA A 227 13.03 -17.49 21.40
C ALA A 227 14.52 -17.06 21.46
N SER A 228 14.89 -15.92 20.87
CA SER A 228 16.29 -15.49 20.74
C SER A 228 16.73 -14.42 21.74
N ASN A 229 17.80 -14.64 22.52
CA ASN A 229 18.23 -13.74 23.61
C ASN A 229 19.24 -12.65 23.21
N THR A 230 19.48 -12.38 21.93
CA THR A 230 20.44 -11.34 21.50
C THR A 230 19.85 -9.93 21.57
N GLU A 231 20.66 -8.95 21.95
CA GLU A 231 20.22 -7.57 22.20
C GLU A 231 19.52 -6.92 20.99
N GLN A 232 20.07 -7.11 19.78
CA GLN A 232 19.49 -6.62 18.52
C GLN A 232 18.06 -7.13 18.27
N TYR A 233 17.72 -8.32 18.75
CA TYR A 233 16.37 -8.86 18.60
C TYR A 233 15.35 -8.14 19.48
N TRP A 234 15.74 -7.44 20.55
CA TRP A 234 14.80 -6.65 21.35
C TRP A 234 14.20 -5.52 20.54
N THR A 235 15.01 -4.73 19.85
CA THR A 235 14.53 -3.65 18.98
C THR A 235 13.57 -4.18 17.91
N TRP A 236 13.94 -5.27 17.24
CA TRP A 236 13.06 -5.89 16.23
C TRP A 236 11.78 -6.48 16.81
N ARG A 237 11.81 -7.02 18.04
CA ARG A 237 10.60 -7.49 18.73
C ARG A 237 9.65 -6.33 19.00
N TYR A 238 10.14 -5.20 19.51
CA TYR A 238 9.31 -4.03 19.78
C TYR A 238 8.68 -3.50 18.49
N SER A 239 9.47 -3.30 17.43
CA SER A 239 8.94 -2.87 16.13
C SER A 239 7.91 -3.88 15.61
N LEU A 240 8.15 -5.19 15.73
CA LEU A 240 7.20 -6.22 15.27
C LEU A 240 5.90 -6.23 16.06
N VAL A 241 5.95 -6.07 17.38
CA VAL A 241 4.75 -5.98 18.24
C VAL A 241 3.92 -4.75 17.86
N VAL A 242 4.57 -3.61 17.65
CA VAL A 242 3.89 -2.39 17.16
C VAL A 242 3.25 -2.64 15.80
N TYR A 243 3.96 -3.24 14.84
CA TYR A 243 3.41 -3.57 13.53
C TYR A 243 2.21 -4.50 13.62
N ILE A 244 2.29 -5.59 14.38
CA ILE A 244 1.16 -6.51 14.59
C ILE A 244 -0.02 -5.77 15.22
N GLY A 245 0.22 -4.91 16.20
CA GLY A 245 -0.82 -4.08 16.81
C GLY A 245 -1.52 -3.19 15.78
N VAL A 246 -0.76 -2.54 14.90
CA VAL A 246 -1.31 -1.74 13.79
C VAL A 246 -2.13 -2.60 12.82
N LEU A 247 -1.62 -3.76 12.41
CA LEU A 247 -2.32 -4.69 11.49
C LEU A 247 -3.63 -5.21 12.08
N LEU A 248 -3.63 -5.57 13.36
CA LEU A 248 -4.83 -6.05 14.05
C LEU A 248 -5.85 -4.91 14.20
N PHE A 249 -5.38 -3.69 14.51
CA PHE A 249 -6.23 -2.51 14.59
C PHE A 249 -6.85 -2.16 13.23
N SER A 250 -6.07 -2.11 12.14
CA SER A 250 -6.58 -1.84 10.79
C SER A 250 -7.56 -2.91 10.32
N ALA A 251 -7.25 -4.19 10.56
CA ALA A 251 -8.14 -5.30 10.20
C ALA A 251 -9.47 -5.21 10.99
N ALA A 252 -9.42 -4.92 12.29
CA ALA A 252 -10.63 -4.76 13.11
C ALA A 252 -11.48 -3.58 12.62
N VAL A 253 -10.86 -2.43 12.32
CA VAL A 253 -11.54 -1.26 11.75
C VAL A 253 -12.19 -1.61 10.42
N ALA A 254 -11.46 -2.27 9.51
CA ALA A 254 -11.96 -2.68 8.21
C ALA A 254 -13.15 -3.64 8.34
N ILE A 255 -13.03 -4.70 9.15
CA ILE A 255 -14.10 -5.67 9.38
C ILE A 255 -15.33 -5.00 9.97
N TYR A 256 -15.13 -4.16 10.99
CA TYR A 256 -16.23 -3.48 11.66
C TYR A 256 -17.03 -2.59 10.70
N TYR A 257 -16.36 -1.70 9.95
CA TYR A 257 -17.07 -0.77 9.07
C TYR A 257 -17.58 -1.42 7.77
N LEU A 258 -16.89 -2.42 7.22
CA LEU A 258 -17.34 -3.10 6.00
C LEU A 258 -18.52 -4.05 6.25
N PHE A 259 -18.58 -4.73 7.41
CA PHE A 259 -19.52 -5.83 7.61
C PHE A 259 -20.46 -5.67 8.79
N LEU A 260 -20.04 -5.00 9.88
CA LEU A 260 -20.80 -5.00 11.14
C LEU A 260 -21.59 -3.72 11.36
N ASN A 261 -21.02 -2.57 11.01
CA ASN A 261 -21.61 -1.27 11.29
C ASN A 261 -22.89 -1.04 10.48
N GLY A 262 -24.01 -0.82 11.17
CA GLY A 262 -25.34 -0.77 10.52
C GLY A 262 -25.49 0.29 9.43
N THR A 263 -24.75 1.41 9.49
CA THR A 263 -24.87 2.51 8.52
C THR A 263 -23.95 2.32 7.30
N THR A 264 -22.79 1.69 7.49
CA THR A 264 -21.74 1.59 6.47
C THR A 264 -21.57 0.20 5.87
N ARG A 265 -22.10 -0.85 6.53
CA ARG A 265 -21.97 -2.23 6.04
C ARG A 265 -22.38 -2.37 4.58
N ILE A 266 -21.70 -3.25 3.86
CA ILE A 266 -22.01 -3.54 2.47
C ILE A 266 -23.49 -3.96 2.37
N GLY A 267 -24.22 -3.31 1.46
CA GLY A 267 -25.64 -3.56 1.23
C GLY A 267 -26.61 -2.75 2.11
N SER A 268 -26.14 -1.92 3.05
CA SER A 268 -27.04 -0.96 3.71
C SER A 268 -27.51 0.11 2.72
N ARG A 269 -28.81 0.45 2.78
CA ARG A 269 -29.40 1.49 1.93
C ARG A 269 -28.90 2.87 2.41
N PRO A 270 -28.68 3.84 1.50
CA PRO A 270 -28.52 5.23 1.89
C PRO A 270 -29.73 5.62 2.74
N MET A 271 -29.51 6.21 3.92
CA MET A 271 -30.62 6.82 4.65
C MET A 271 -31.20 7.90 3.74
N ALA A 272 -32.50 7.82 3.46
CA ALA A 272 -33.22 8.86 2.74
C ALA A 272 -33.05 10.15 3.55
N GLY A 273 -32.24 11.07 3.03
CA GLY A 273 -32.09 12.43 3.53
C GLY A 273 -32.87 13.36 2.64
#